data_AF-A0AAE2QZ49-F1
#
_entry.id   AF-A0AAE2QZ49-F1
#
_cell.length_a   1.000
_cell.length_b   1.000
_cell.length_c   1.000
_cell.angle_alpha   90.00
_cell.angle_beta   90.00
_cell.angle_gamma   90.00
#
_symmetry.space_group_name_H-M   'P 1'
#
loop_
_entity.id
_entity.type
_entity.pdbx_description
1 polymer ?
#
loop_
_entity_poly.entity_id
_entity_poly.type
_entity_poly.pdbx_seq_one_letter_code
_entity_poly.pdbx_strand_id
1 'polypeptide(L)'
;MVAHFHPPKSLPADPLGQRLHEIFGRNLWDFIEAPASAPGQKPKWRTITDYPLRPRILWQRWQDLTTLIGVRFDGLTTYALIDIDAESPYCNVEAIAQ
;
A
#
# COMPACT_ATOMS: atom_id res chain seq x y z
N MET A 1 11.92 -29.73 -16.20
CA MET A 1 11.06 -28.70 -15.60
C MET A 1 11.58 -28.47 -14.18
N VAL A 2 12.29 -27.37 -13.94
CA VAL A 2 12.89 -27.09 -12.62
C VAL A 2 11.83 -26.37 -11.80
N ALA A 3 11.35 -26.99 -10.72
CA ALA A 3 10.48 -26.30 -9.78
C ALA A 3 11.32 -25.23 -9.07
N HIS A 4 11.13 -23.96 -9.44
CA HIS A 4 11.71 -22.84 -8.70
C HIS A 4 11.07 -22.81 -7.31
N PHE A 5 11.80 -23.30 -6.31
CA PHE A 5 11.41 -23.19 -4.91
C PHE A 5 11.32 -21.70 -4.55
N HIS A 6 10.11 -21.16 -4.55
CA HIS A 6 9.87 -19.84 -4.00
C HIS A 6 9.74 -20.03 -2.49
N PRO A 7 10.72 -19.58 -1.68
CA PRO A 7 10.55 -19.63 -0.24
C PRO A 7 9.26 -18.88 0.13
N PRO A 8 8.50 -19.37 1.12
CA PRO A 8 7.25 -18.75 1.52
C PRO A 8 7.49 -17.27 1.83
N LYS A 9 6.63 -16.41 1.28
CA LYS A 9 6.70 -14.96 1.52
C LYS A 9 6.60 -14.71 3.03
N SER A 10 7.69 -14.28 3.64
CA SER A 10 7.71 -13.95 5.06
C SER A 10 6.85 -12.72 5.30
N LEU A 11 5.70 -12.88 5.94
CA LEU A 11 4.81 -11.78 6.30
C LEU A 11 5.36 -10.99 7.50
N PRO A 12 4.88 -9.76 7.71
CA PRO A 12 5.01 -9.07 9.00
C PRO A 12 4.40 -9.89 10.12
N ALA A 13 4.99 -9.81 11.33
CA ALA A 13 4.40 -10.43 12.52
C ALA A 13 3.15 -9.66 13.00
N ASP A 14 3.12 -8.35 12.76
CA ASP A 14 2.02 -7.47 13.13
C ASP A 14 0.75 -7.79 12.30
N PRO A 15 -0.42 -7.98 12.94
CA PRO A 15 -1.68 -8.22 12.24
C PRO A 15 -2.05 -7.11 11.24
N LEU A 16 -1.75 -5.84 11.53
CA LEU A 16 -1.98 -4.74 10.59
C LEU A 16 -1.07 -4.84 9.38
N GLY A 17 0.19 -5.23 9.59
CA GLY A 17 1.13 -5.49 8.50
C GLY A 17 0.71 -6.67 7.63
N GLN A 18 0.14 -7.72 8.22
CA GLN A 18 -0.46 -8.84 7.49
C GLN A 18 -1.66 -8.36 6.65
N ARG A 19 -2.57 -7.59 7.27
CA ARG A 19 -3.74 -7.04 6.58
C ARG A 19 -3.38 -6.09 5.43
N LEU A 20 -2.38 -5.23 5.63
CA LEU A 20 -1.84 -4.36 4.59
C LEU A 20 -1.34 -5.18 3.39
N HIS A 21 -0.65 -6.30 3.67
CA HIS A 21 -0.20 -7.21 2.63
C HIS A 21 -1.37 -7.92 1.91
N GLU A 22 -2.45 -8.28 2.58
CA GLU A 22 -3.63 -8.87 1.92
C GLU A 22 -4.26 -7.93 0.89
N ILE A 23 -4.30 -6.64 1.20
CA ILE A 23 -4.91 -5.60 0.37
C ILE A 23 -3.99 -5.23 -0.80
N PHE A 24 -2.72 -4.91 -0.51
CA PHE A 24 -1.79 -4.33 -1.48
C PHE A 24 -0.72 -5.29 -1.99
N GLY A 25 -0.60 -6.48 -1.41
CA GLY A 25 0.47 -7.44 -1.68
C GLY A 25 0.33 -8.24 -2.97
N ARG A 26 -0.77 -8.07 -3.71
CA ARG A 26 -1.00 -8.76 -5.00
C ARG A 26 -0.02 -8.30 -6.07
N ASN A 27 0.27 -7.00 -6.12
CA ASN A 27 1.29 -6.44 -7.00
C ASN A 27 2.25 -5.57 -6.19
N LEU A 28 3.50 -6.04 -6.08
CA LEU A 28 4.58 -5.35 -5.37
C LEU A 28 5.71 -4.90 -6.31
N TRP A 29 5.54 -5.14 -7.61
CA TRP A 29 6.39 -4.55 -8.65
C TRP A 29 5.92 -3.14 -8.98
N ASP A 30 6.81 -2.34 -9.54
CA ASP A 30 6.55 -0.98 -10.02
C ASP A 30 5.89 -0.08 -8.97
N PHE A 31 6.18 -0.30 -7.69
CA PHE A 31 5.60 0.49 -6.62
C PHE A 31 6.04 1.96 -6.73
N ILE A 32 5.25 2.85 -6.13
CA ILE A 32 5.55 4.29 -6.14
C ILE A 32 5.96 4.75 -4.76
N GLU A 33 6.87 5.72 -4.73
CA GLU A 33 7.25 6.40 -3.50
C GLU A 33 7.48 7.89 -3.74
N ALA A 34 7.36 8.67 -2.67
CA ALA A 34 7.68 10.09 -2.66
C ALA A 34 8.13 10.49 -1.25
N PRO A 35 8.99 11.51 -1.10
CA PRO A 35 9.16 12.16 0.20
C PRO A 35 7.82 12.68 0.71
N ALA A 36 7.58 12.60 2.01
CA ALA A 36 6.44 13.26 2.65
C ALA A 36 6.54 14.78 2.41
N SER A 37 5.51 15.35 1.79
CA SER A 37 5.44 16.77 1.49
C SER A 37 4.70 17.53 2.59
N ALA A 38 4.99 18.83 2.72
CA ALA A 38 4.22 19.70 3.60
C ALA A 38 2.73 19.75 3.17
N PRO A 39 1.79 20.05 4.09
CA PRO A 39 0.38 20.21 3.76
C PRO A 39 0.17 21.18 2.58
N GLY A 40 -0.70 20.79 1.65
CA GLY A 40 -0.98 21.57 0.44
C GLY A 40 0.03 21.41 -0.70
N GLN A 41 1.12 20.67 -0.52
CA GLN A 41 2.07 20.37 -1.59
C GLN A 41 1.80 18.99 -2.21
N LYS A 42 1.86 18.92 -3.54
CA LYS A 42 1.74 17.65 -4.26
C LYS A 42 2.99 16.79 -4.04
N PRO A 43 2.86 15.50 -3.72
CA PRO A 43 3.99 14.59 -3.65
C PRO A 43 4.69 14.43 -5.00
N LYS A 44 6.03 14.35 -4.98
CA LYS A 44 6.84 14.08 -6.17
C LYS A 44 7.03 12.57 -6.32
N TRP A 45 5.98 11.91 -6.81
CA TRP A 45 5.99 10.45 -7.02
C TRP A 45 7.05 10.02 -8.02
N ARG A 46 7.75 8.94 -7.69
CA ARG A 46 8.58 8.15 -8.60
C ARG A 46 8.16 6.70 -8.59
N THR A 47 8.27 6.05 -9.73
CA THR A 47 8.07 4.60 -9.86
C THR A 47 9.40 3.89 -9.63
N ILE A 48 9.40 2.85 -8.81
CA ILE A 48 10.56 1.99 -8.57
C ILE A 48 10.33 0.66 -9.28
N THR A 49 11.12 0.42 -10.32
CA THR A 49 11.00 -0.75 -11.20
C THR A 49 12.13 -1.78 -10.99
N ASP A 50 13.19 -1.39 -10.28
CA ASP A 50 14.43 -2.17 -10.18
C ASP A 50 14.28 -3.45 -9.35
N TYR A 51 13.26 -3.50 -8.48
CA TYR A 51 12.98 -4.64 -7.61
C TYR A 51 11.53 -4.64 -7.10
N PRO A 52 10.97 -5.81 -6.75
CA PRO A 52 9.68 -5.88 -6.09
C PRO A 52 9.83 -5.59 -4.59
N LEU A 53 8.82 -4.98 -3.98
CA LEU A 53 8.73 -4.91 -2.53
C LEU A 53 8.55 -6.31 -1.93
N ARG A 54 9.26 -6.57 -0.83
CA ARG A 54 8.97 -7.70 0.05
C ARG A 54 7.91 -7.30 1.08
N PRO A 55 7.03 -8.20 1.53
CA PRO A 55 5.95 -7.86 2.48
C PRO A 55 6.44 -7.14 3.75
N ARG A 56 7.57 -7.58 4.32
CA ARG A 56 8.18 -6.93 5.49
C ARG A 56 8.71 -5.53 5.20
N ILE A 57 9.25 -5.31 3.99
CA ILE A 57 9.77 -4.01 3.58
C ILE A 57 8.63 -3.05 3.27
N LEU A 58 7.53 -3.53 2.66
CA LEU A 58 6.30 -2.75 2.53
C LEU A 58 5.82 -2.27 3.91
N TRP A 59 5.73 -3.18 4.87
CA TRP A 59 5.32 -2.84 6.23
C TRP A 59 6.26 -1.83 6.89
N GLN A 60 7.57 -2.05 6.81
CA GLN A 60 8.57 -1.13 7.36
C GLN A 60 8.46 0.27 6.74
N ARG A 61 8.31 0.36 5.42
CA ARG A 61 8.19 1.65 4.73
C ARG A 61 6.86 2.34 4.99
N TRP A 62 5.77 1.57 5.17
CA TRP A 62 4.47 2.13 5.52
C TRP A 62 4.49 2.82 6.90
N GLN A 63 5.36 2.39 7.81
CA GLN A 63 5.56 3.02 9.12
C GLN A 63 6.48 4.26 9.06
N ASP A 64 7.21 4.47 7.97
CA ASP A 64 8.12 5.61 7.83
C ASP A 64 7.34 6.88 7.50
N LEU A 65 7.24 7.79 8.48
CA LEU A 65 6.53 9.06 8.34
C LEU A 65 7.21 10.04 7.37
N THR A 66 8.45 9.78 6.97
CA THR A 66 9.20 10.65 6.04
C THR A 66 9.00 10.28 4.57
N THR A 67 8.41 9.12 4.31
CA THR A 67 8.24 8.57 2.96
C THR A 67 6.80 8.14 2.73
N LEU A 68 6.19 8.62 1.66
CA LEU A 68 4.95 8.07 1.14
C LEU A 68 5.26 6.86 0.28
N ILE A 69 4.48 5.79 0.46
CA ILE A 69 4.56 4.56 -0.32
C ILE A 69 3.19 4.21 -0.88
N GLY A 70 3.16 3.72 -2.11
CA GLY A 70 1.94 3.29 -2.77
C GLY A 70 2.20 2.16 -3.75
N VAL A 71 1.12 1.49 -4.16
CA VAL A 71 1.16 0.54 -5.26
C VAL A 71 0.82 1.26 -6.56
N ARG A 72 1.49 0.88 -7.65
CA ARG A 72 1.12 1.35 -8.97
C ARG A 72 0.22 0.32 -9.63
N PHE A 73 -0.93 0.80 -10.05
CA PHE A 73 -1.80 0.04 -10.91
C PHE A 73 -1.32 0.16 -12.35
N ASP A 74 -1.25 -0.97 -13.06
CA ASP A 74 -1.00 -0.95 -14.50
C ASP A 74 -2.27 -0.49 -15.25
N GLY A 75 -2.15 -0.18 -16.54
CA GLY A 75 -3.21 0.44 -17.36
C GLY A 75 -4.51 -0.35 -17.48
N LEU A 76 -4.56 -1.60 -17.01
CA LEU A 76 -5.74 -2.47 -17.01
C LEU A 76 -6.46 -2.55 -15.67
N THR A 77 -6.05 -1.78 -14.66
CA THR A 77 -6.72 -1.81 -13.36
C THR A 77 -7.82 -0.77 -13.28
N THR A 78 -9.07 -1.22 -13.18
CA THR A 78 -10.17 -0.37 -12.73
C THR A 78 -10.09 -0.25 -11.22
N TYR A 79 -9.79 0.95 -10.71
CA TYR A 79 -9.85 1.25 -9.29
C TYR A 79 -10.83 2.40 -9.04
N ALA A 80 -11.42 2.43 -7.85
CA ALA A 80 -12.16 3.57 -7.32
C ALA A 80 -11.46 4.03 -6.04
N LEU A 81 -11.25 5.33 -5.91
CA LEU A 81 -10.87 5.96 -4.65
C LEU A 81 -12.15 6.49 -4.01
N ILE A 82 -12.46 6.01 -2.81
CA ILE A 82 -13.56 6.54 -2.00
C ILE A 82 -12.89 7.33 -0.87
N ASP A 83 -13.02 8.65 -0.94
CA ASP A 83 -12.61 9.55 0.13
C ASP A 83 -13.81 9.76 1.06
N ILE A 84 -13.65 9.46 2.34
CA ILE A 84 -14.72 9.61 3.34
C ILE A 84 -14.20 10.49 4.47
N ASP A 85 -14.73 11.70 4.53
CA ASP A 85 -14.40 12.64 5.59
C ASP A 85 -15.02 12.22 6.93
N ALA A 86 -14.30 12.50 8.02
CA ALA A 86 -14.87 12.44 9.36
C ALA A 86 -16.09 13.39 9.45
N GLU A 87 -17.13 12.96 10.17
CA GLU A 87 -18.42 13.67 10.30
C GLU A 87 -19.28 13.73 9.02
N SER A 88 -18.84 13.11 7.91
CA SER A 88 -19.71 12.90 6.75
C SER A 88 -20.88 11.96 7.08
N PRO A 89 -21.99 12.00 6.32
CA PRO A 89 -23.11 11.05 6.49
C PRO A 89 -22.72 9.57 6.37
N TYR A 90 -21.53 9.28 5.85
CA TYR A 90 -20.99 7.93 5.64
C TYR A 90 -19.87 7.56 6.64
N CYS A 91 -19.46 8.47 7.53
CA CYS A 91 -18.49 8.25 8.59
C CYS A 91 -19.08 8.57 9.97
N ASN A 92 -20.10 7.81 10.37
CA ASN A 92 -20.75 7.88 11.69
C ASN A 92 -20.87 6.50 12.33
N VAL A 93 -21.19 6.46 13.62
CA VAL A 93 -21.24 5.22 14.42
C VAL A 93 -22.30 4.27 13.89
N GLU A 94 -23.42 4.79 13.39
CA GLU A 94 -24.52 4.01 12.82
C GLU A 94 -24.12 3.31 11.51
N ALA A 95 -23.29 3.94 10.68
CA ALA A 95 -22.81 3.39 9.41
C ALA A 95 -21.71 2.33 9.59
N ILE A 96 -20.96 2.36 10.69
CA ILE A 96 -19.86 1.41 10.99
C ILE A 96 -20.39 0.10 11.61
N ALA A 97 -21.59 0.13 12.22
CA ALA A 97 -22.17 -1.01 12.94
C ALA A 97 -23.00 -1.98 12.08
N GLN A 98 -23.09 -1.77 10.77
CA GLN A 98 -23.78 -2.64 9.80
C GLN A 98 -22.81 -3.63 9.13
#